data_AF-A0A2N2PGD5-F1
#
_entry.id   AF-A0A2N2PGD5-F1
#
_cell.length_a   1.000
_cell.length_b   1.000
_cell.length_c   1.000
_cell.angle_alpha   90.00
_cell.angle_beta   90.00
_cell.angle_gamma   90.00
#
_symmetry.space_group_name_H-M   'P 1'
#
loop_
_entity.id
_entity.type
_entity.pdbx_description
1 polymer ?
#
loop_
_entity_poly.entity_id
_entity_poly.type
_entity_poly.pdbx_seq_one_letter_code
_entity_poly.pdbx_strand_id
1 'polypeptide(L)'
;MIPKMKYFIQCDEVRNDNGKLAAIGIFDSIYALIYPAQHKRFFIMMGFVGGQEKHHLQVNIASPNGDMLAEVKGEVVFSSSENVVNTVFAIDNMPLPVEGKYPVSIFLDGDFFSEQYFLVQSPNSGVKRTPEQIAELLKRDDILKTASVEMTCEKCRANYRFQQDLDPAASPKQGFMRLPPGEFFNCGSCGNKIDIAQLRRNLDNIVGIPQSWMQQSQGDSQRQASEPQQGPSQEPPNK
;
A
#
# COMPACT_ATOMS: atom_id res chain seq x y z
N MET A 1 18.32 24.85 19.78
CA MET A 1 17.86 25.38 18.46
C MET A 1 16.89 24.37 17.86
N ILE A 2 15.76 24.79 17.25
CA ILE A 2 14.80 23.83 16.67
C ILE A 2 15.43 23.19 15.42
N PRO A 3 15.58 21.86 15.36
CA PRO A 3 16.11 21.18 14.18
C PRO A 3 15.30 21.49 12.92
N LYS A 4 15.94 21.43 11.75
CA LYS A 4 15.27 21.51 10.45
C LYS A 4 15.40 20.18 9.73
N MET A 5 14.32 19.71 9.11
CA MET A 5 14.38 18.54 8.22
C MET A 5 14.92 18.98 6.86
N LYS A 6 16.03 18.38 6.47
CA LYS A 6 16.72 18.61 5.20
C LYS A 6 16.11 17.80 4.07
N TYR A 7 15.68 16.57 4.36
CA TYR A 7 15.01 15.70 3.41
C TYR A 7 14.13 14.67 4.13
N PHE A 8 13.11 14.19 3.40
CA PHE A 8 12.22 13.10 3.77
C PHE A 8 12.04 12.22 2.55
N ILE A 9 12.42 10.94 2.65
CA ILE A 9 12.43 10.00 1.54
C ILE A 9 11.65 8.76 1.96
N GLN A 10 10.75 8.32 1.10
CA GLN A 10 10.01 7.06 1.24
C GLN A 10 10.55 6.11 0.18
N CYS A 11 10.84 4.87 0.55
CA CYS A 11 11.46 3.91 -0.35
C CYS A 11 11.26 2.45 0.08
N ASP A 12 11.55 1.51 -0.82
CA ASP A 12 11.43 0.07 -0.57
C ASP A 12 12.57 -0.47 0.32
N GLU A 13 13.75 0.14 0.24
CA GLU A 13 14.95 -0.30 0.96
C GLU A 13 15.93 0.84 1.23
N VAL A 14 16.56 0.82 2.40
CA VAL A 14 17.73 1.65 2.72
C VAL A 14 18.94 0.77 3.01
N ARG A 15 20.07 1.04 2.36
CA ARG A 15 21.36 0.38 2.62
C ARG A 15 22.35 1.35 3.23
N ASN A 16 23.17 0.87 4.14
CA ASN A 16 24.29 1.61 4.72
C ASN A 16 25.60 0.95 4.33
N ASP A 17 26.40 1.64 3.52
CA ASP A 17 27.76 1.24 3.18
C ASP A 17 28.74 2.25 3.77
N ASN A 18 29.39 1.88 4.89
CA ASN A 18 30.41 2.68 5.56
C ASN A 18 29.96 4.12 5.88
N GLY A 19 28.73 4.29 6.37
CA GLY A 19 28.15 5.58 6.73
C GLY A 19 27.49 6.33 5.57
N LYS A 20 27.55 5.78 4.35
CA LYS A 20 26.80 6.29 3.19
C LYS A 20 25.47 5.55 3.09
N LEU A 21 24.39 6.31 3.20
CA LEU A 21 23.04 5.77 3.03
C LEU A 21 22.63 5.84 1.56
N ALA A 22 22.09 4.73 1.05
CA ALA A 22 21.46 4.63 -0.26
C ALA A 22 19.98 4.27 -0.07
N ALA A 23 19.09 5.05 -0.67
CA ALA A 23 17.65 4.75 -0.75
C ALA A 23 17.34 4.12 -2.11
N ILE A 24 16.72 2.94 -2.11
CA ILE A 24 16.41 2.14 -3.29
C ILE A 24 14.89 2.03 -3.42
N GLY A 25 14.37 2.23 -4.63
CA GLY A 25 12.92 2.20 -4.87
C GLY A 25 12.21 3.41 -4.24
N ILE A 26 12.71 4.62 -4.48
CA ILE A 26 12.08 5.86 -3.98
C ILE A 26 10.72 6.01 -4.63
N PHE A 27 9.69 6.29 -3.83
CA PHE A 27 8.32 6.48 -4.30
C PHE A 27 7.62 7.63 -3.58
N ASP A 28 6.61 8.19 -4.24
CA ASP A 28 5.58 9.06 -3.64
C ASP A 28 4.19 8.40 -3.71
N SER A 29 4.08 7.29 -4.43
CA SER A 29 2.84 6.60 -4.76
C SER A 29 3.05 5.10 -4.77
N ILE A 30 2.13 4.35 -4.16
CA ILE A 30 2.06 2.90 -4.17
C ILE A 30 0.85 2.48 -5.00
N TYR A 31 1.06 1.55 -5.93
CA TYR A 31 0.00 1.02 -6.79
C TYR A 31 -0.42 -0.38 -6.34
N ALA A 32 -1.71 -0.59 -6.12
CA ALA A 32 -2.27 -1.91 -5.86
C ALA A 32 -3.57 -2.12 -6.65
N LEU A 33 -3.75 -3.33 -7.18
CA LEU A 33 -4.93 -3.70 -7.98
C LEU A 33 -6.16 -4.02 -7.11
N ILE A 34 -5.92 -4.54 -5.90
CA ILE A 34 -6.94 -5.10 -5.01
C ILE A 34 -6.67 -4.59 -3.60
N TYR A 35 -7.71 -4.15 -2.89
CA TYR A 35 -7.64 -3.74 -1.50
C TYR A 35 -8.53 -4.61 -0.60
N PRO A 36 -8.17 -4.88 0.67
CA PRO A 36 -6.94 -4.42 1.32
C PRO A 36 -5.68 -5.03 0.70
N ALA A 37 -4.62 -4.24 0.61
CA ALA A 37 -3.30 -4.66 0.16
C ALA A 37 -2.29 -4.53 1.31
N GLN A 38 -1.06 -4.98 1.07
CA GLN A 38 0.07 -4.78 1.97
C GLN A 38 1.28 -4.36 1.15
N HIS A 39 2.00 -3.35 1.62
CA HIS A 39 3.30 -2.98 1.09
C HIS A 39 4.39 -3.56 2.00
N LYS A 40 5.23 -4.44 1.43
CA LYS A 40 6.07 -5.33 2.22
C LYS A 40 7.15 -4.65 3.04
N ARG A 41 7.79 -3.64 2.47
CA ARG A 41 8.96 -2.98 3.05
C ARG A 41 8.85 -1.49 2.84
N PHE A 42 8.33 -0.78 3.82
CA PHE A 42 8.17 0.66 3.76
C PHE A 42 9.26 1.33 4.60
N PHE A 43 10.24 1.96 3.95
CA PHE A 43 11.29 2.69 4.63
C PHE A 43 11.02 4.20 4.59
N ILE A 44 11.22 4.85 5.74
CA ILE A 44 11.25 6.30 5.85
C ILE A 44 12.68 6.71 6.23
N MET A 45 13.34 7.44 5.34
CA MET A 45 14.67 8.00 5.55
C MET A 45 14.56 9.52 5.68
N MET A 46 15.00 10.06 6.82
CA MET A 46 14.95 11.48 7.14
C MET A 46 16.34 12.00 7.47
N GLY A 47 16.61 13.26 7.10
CA GLY A 47 17.83 13.96 7.47
C GLY A 47 17.50 15.24 8.22
N PHE A 48 18.12 15.48 9.37
CA PHE A 48 17.94 16.67 10.18
C PHE A 48 19.24 17.48 10.32
N VAL A 49 19.15 18.81 10.42
CA VAL A 49 20.28 19.74 10.59
C VAL A 49 19.95 20.84 11.58
N GLY A 50 20.98 21.53 12.10
CA GLY A 50 20.79 22.70 12.97
C GLY A 50 20.19 22.40 14.34
N GLY A 51 20.12 21.13 14.73
CA GLY A 51 19.75 20.72 16.07
C GLY A 51 20.92 20.87 17.06
N GLN A 52 20.58 20.81 18.33
CA GLN A 52 21.53 20.67 19.43
C GLN A 52 21.02 19.54 20.31
N GLU A 53 21.93 18.85 21.00
CA GLU A 53 21.54 17.81 21.96
C GLU A 53 20.77 16.65 21.30
N LYS A 54 19.89 16.01 22.08
CA LYS A 54 19.15 14.81 21.72
C LYS A 54 17.66 15.15 21.70
N HIS A 55 16.98 14.72 20.64
CA HIS A 55 15.53 14.90 20.48
C HIS A 55 14.83 13.54 20.31
N HIS A 56 13.64 13.40 20.88
CA HIS A 56 12.79 12.23 20.68
C HIS A 56 11.97 12.41 19.40
N LEU A 57 12.10 11.48 18.47
CA LEU A 57 11.39 11.49 17.20
C LEU A 57 10.26 10.48 17.24
N GLN A 58 9.07 10.91 16.82
CA GLN A 58 7.93 10.04 16.59
C GLN A 58 7.39 10.26 15.18
N VAL A 59 7.05 9.17 14.49
CA VAL A 59 6.40 9.20 13.18
C VAL A 59 5.13 8.36 13.24
N ASN A 60 4.04 8.97 12.83
CA ASN A 60 2.71 8.36 12.79
C ASN A 60 2.25 8.29 11.33
N ILE A 61 1.76 7.13 10.90
CA ILE A 61 1.15 6.96 9.58
C ILE A 61 -0.31 6.58 9.78
N ALA A 62 -1.21 7.32 9.15
CA ALA A 62 -2.64 7.05 9.19
C ALA A 62 -3.18 6.67 7.80
N SER A 63 -4.33 5.99 7.81
CA SER A 63 -5.10 5.70 6.61
C SER A 63 -5.83 6.96 6.11
N PRO A 64 -6.34 6.95 4.86
CA PRO A 64 -7.17 8.04 4.35
C PRO A 64 -8.44 8.30 5.20
N ASN A 65 -8.87 7.32 5.97
CA ASN A 65 -10.04 7.43 6.86
C ASN A 65 -9.68 7.91 8.27
N GLY A 66 -8.40 8.11 8.57
CA GLY A 66 -7.90 8.60 9.86
C GLY A 66 -7.46 7.50 10.85
N ASP A 67 -7.65 6.22 10.51
CA ASP A 67 -7.15 5.12 11.36
C ASP A 67 -5.62 5.11 11.42
N MET A 68 -5.05 5.00 12.62
CA MET A 68 -3.60 4.86 12.80
C MET A 68 -3.14 3.48 12.29
N LEU A 69 -2.20 3.47 11.35
CA LEU A 69 -1.68 2.24 10.73
C LEU A 69 -0.31 1.85 11.29
N ALA A 70 0.53 2.84 11.59
CA ALA A 70 1.85 2.62 12.17
C ALA A 70 2.28 3.79 13.06
N GLU A 71 2.98 3.47 14.15
CA GLU A 71 3.69 4.42 14.99
C GLU A 71 5.12 3.90 15.19
N VAL A 72 6.11 4.73 14.86
CA VAL A 72 7.52 4.41 15.09
C VAL A 72 8.18 5.53 15.88
N LYS A 73 9.08 5.15 16.79
CA LYS A 73 9.79 6.08 17.69
C LYS A 73 11.29 5.86 17.57
N GLY A 74 12.04 6.95 17.67
CA GLY A 74 13.49 6.95 17.61
C GLY A 74 14.07 8.19 18.26
N GLU A 75 15.36 8.40 18.06
CA GLU A 75 16.10 9.51 18.66
C GLU A 75 16.99 10.14 17.60
N VAL A 76 17.09 11.46 17.62
CA VAL A 76 17.99 12.23 16.78
C VAL A 76 19.04 12.88 17.69
N VAL A 77 20.29 12.44 17.57
CA VAL A 77 21.41 12.92 18.40
C VAL A 77 22.35 13.77 17.55
N PHE A 78 22.45 15.06 17.86
CA PHE A 78 23.31 15.99 17.14
C PHE A 78 24.69 16.05 17.80
N SER A 79 25.73 15.69 17.05
CA SER A 79 27.13 15.86 17.48
C SER A 79 27.67 17.27 17.18
N SER A 80 27.10 17.95 16.19
CA SER A 80 27.36 19.36 15.87
C SER A 80 26.16 19.95 15.11
N SER A 81 26.04 21.27 15.08
CA SER A 81 24.97 21.97 14.36
C SER A 81 25.10 21.91 12.83
N GLU A 82 26.30 21.58 12.32
CA GLU A 82 26.59 21.55 10.88
C GLU A 82 26.37 20.18 10.24
N ASN A 83 26.33 19.12 11.05
CA ASN A 83 26.17 17.76 10.56
C ASN A 83 24.70 17.44 10.25
N VAL A 84 24.49 16.63 9.20
CA VAL A 84 23.20 16.00 8.94
C VAL A 84 23.11 14.74 9.79
N VAL A 85 22.09 14.64 10.64
CA VAL A 85 21.76 13.42 11.36
C VAL A 85 20.70 12.67 10.56
N ASN A 86 21.02 11.45 10.14
CA ASN A 86 20.11 10.63 9.36
C ASN A 86 19.36 9.66 10.30
N THR A 87 18.07 9.48 10.05
CA THR A 87 17.23 8.51 10.76
C THR A 87 16.47 7.68 9.75
N VAL A 88 16.42 6.37 9.99
CA VAL A 88 15.77 5.40 9.10
C VAL A 88 14.81 4.58 9.93
N PHE A 89 13.55 4.53 9.51
CA PHE A 89 12.55 3.61 10.03
C PHE A 89 12.18 2.61 8.95
N ALA A 90 12.05 1.34 9.34
CA ALA A 90 11.55 0.27 8.50
C ALA A 90 10.22 -0.21 9.05
N ILE A 91 9.21 -0.29 8.20
CA ILE A 91 7.87 -0.79 8.54
C ILE A 91 7.58 -1.94 7.59
N ASP A 92 7.53 -3.15 8.15
CA ASP A 92 7.25 -4.34 7.38
C ASP A 92 5.75 -4.58 7.25
N ASN A 93 5.32 -5.03 6.08
CA ASN A 93 3.93 -5.39 5.75
C ASN A 93 2.92 -4.26 6.07
N MET A 94 3.27 -3.03 5.71
CA MET A 94 2.44 -1.85 5.90
C MET A 94 1.03 -2.07 5.28
N PRO A 95 -0.05 -2.05 6.09
CA PRO A 95 -1.39 -2.31 5.59
C PRO A 95 -1.91 -1.14 4.75
N LEU A 96 -2.49 -1.46 3.60
CA LEU A 96 -3.12 -0.50 2.70
C LEU A 96 -4.60 -0.87 2.56
N PRO A 97 -5.48 -0.45 3.50
CA PRO A 97 -6.87 -0.88 3.52
C PRO A 97 -7.69 -0.35 2.33
N VAL A 98 -7.37 0.85 1.84
CA VAL A 98 -8.13 1.56 0.79
C VAL A 98 -7.21 2.45 -0.06
N GLU A 99 -7.70 2.88 -1.22
CA GLU A 99 -7.06 3.93 -2.01
C GLU A 99 -7.16 5.29 -1.31
N GLY A 100 -6.19 6.17 -1.52
CA GLY A 100 -6.25 7.55 -1.06
C GLY A 100 -4.90 8.13 -0.64
N LYS A 101 -4.96 9.25 0.07
CA LYS A 101 -3.80 9.96 0.62
C LYS A 101 -3.52 9.47 2.03
N TYR A 102 -2.30 8.97 2.27
CA TYR A 102 -1.87 8.46 3.57
C TYR A 102 -0.94 9.50 4.22
N PRO A 103 -1.42 10.24 5.23
CA PRO A 103 -0.59 11.22 5.93
C PRO A 103 0.49 10.54 6.79
N VAL A 104 1.66 11.15 6.81
CA VAL A 104 2.81 10.79 7.65
C VAL A 104 3.15 11.99 8.52
N SER A 105 2.70 11.98 9.77
CA SER A 105 2.90 13.05 10.74
C SER A 105 4.17 12.79 11.55
N ILE A 106 5.02 13.80 11.65
CA ILE A 106 6.32 13.75 12.32
C ILE A 106 6.26 14.65 13.54
N PHE A 107 6.72 14.16 14.68
CA PHE A 107 6.77 14.87 15.95
C PHE A 107 8.19 14.85 16.50
N LEU A 108 8.63 15.98 17.08
CA LEU A 108 9.88 16.09 17.83
C LEU A 108 9.56 16.52 19.25
N ASP A 109 10.03 15.74 20.23
CA ASP A 109 9.78 15.96 21.67
C ASP A 109 8.29 16.11 22.05
N GLY A 110 7.41 15.46 21.27
CA GLY A 110 5.96 15.51 21.46
C GLY A 110 5.25 16.62 20.67
N ASP A 111 6.00 17.59 20.13
CA ASP A 111 5.43 18.68 19.32
C ASP A 111 5.34 18.30 17.84
N PHE A 112 4.24 18.70 17.20
CA PHE A 112 4.08 18.52 15.75
C PHE A 112 5.18 19.26 15.00
N PHE A 113 5.89 18.54 14.15
CA PHE A 113 7.05 19.06 13.44
C PHE A 113 6.79 19.25 11.94
N SER A 114 6.25 18.23 11.27
CA SER A 114 5.94 18.28 9.84
C SER A 114 4.93 17.19 9.46
N GLU A 115 4.26 17.35 8.34
CA GLU A 115 3.45 16.31 7.71
C GLU A 115 3.89 16.12 6.26
N GLN A 116 4.03 14.86 5.89
CA GLN A 116 4.26 14.39 4.52
C GLN A 116 3.14 13.42 4.14
N TYR A 117 3.14 12.91 2.91
CA TYR A 117 2.19 11.87 2.52
C TYR A 117 2.73 10.99 1.40
N PHE A 118 2.08 9.86 1.20
CA PHE A 118 2.12 9.10 -0.05
C PHE A 118 0.71 8.84 -0.55
N LEU A 119 0.61 8.55 -1.85
CA LEU A 119 -0.64 8.15 -2.48
C LEU A 119 -0.70 6.63 -2.59
N VAL A 120 -1.90 6.08 -2.42
CA VAL A 120 -2.18 4.69 -2.73
C VAL A 120 -3.30 4.67 -3.74
N GLN A 121 -3.03 4.11 -4.92
CA GLN A 121 -3.93 4.21 -6.06
C GLN A 121 -4.01 2.91 -6.83
N SER A 122 -5.14 2.66 -7.48
CA SER A 122 -5.19 1.63 -8.50
C SER A 122 -4.58 2.14 -9.80
N PRO A 123 -3.77 1.32 -10.51
CA PRO A 123 -3.19 1.73 -11.78
C PRO A 123 -4.25 2.06 -12.85
N ASN A 124 -5.49 1.58 -12.66
CA ASN A 124 -6.62 1.79 -13.57
C ASN A 124 -7.78 2.58 -12.94
N SER A 125 -7.55 3.28 -11.82
CA SER A 125 -8.63 4.01 -11.14
C SER A 125 -9.31 4.99 -12.10
N GLY A 126 -10.61 4.81 -12.35
CA GLY A 126 -11.42 5.76 -13.14
C GLY A 126 -11.33 5.61 -14.66
N VAL A 127 -10.69 4.58 -15.20
CA VAL A 127 -10.67 4.34 -16.65
C VAL A 127 -12.04 3.87 -17.13
N LYS A 128 -12.86 4.79 -17.65
CA LYS A 128 -14.07 4.45 -18.39
C LYS A 128 -13.66 3.97 -19.79
N ARG A 129 -14.01 2.72 -20.11
CA ARG A 129 -13.72 2.12 -21.43
C ARG A 129 -14.89 2.35 -22.36
N THR A 130 -14.62 2.78 -23.60
CA THR A 130 -15.65 2.85 -24.65
C THR A 130 -16.00 1.45 -25.16
N PRO A 131 -17.16 1.26 -25.81
CA PRO A 131 -17.51 -0.02 -26.42
C PRO A 131 -16.46 -0.54 -27.40
N GLU A 132 -15.81 0.35 -28.16
CA GLU A 132 -14.76 0.00 -29.13
C GLU A 132 -13.50 -0.49 -28.42
N GLN A 133 -13.10 0.15 -27.31
CA GLN A 133 -11.97 -0.28 -26.49
C GLN A 133 -12.24 -1.65 -25.85
N ILE A 134 -13.47 -1.88 -25.37
CA ILE A 134 -13.90 -3.17 -24.84
C ILE A 134 -13.80 -4.24 -25.94
N ALA A 135 -14.34 -3.96 -27.14
CA ALA A 135 -14.29 -4.88 -28.27
C ALA A 135 -12.84 -5.23 -28.66
N GLU A 136 -11.91 -4.28 -28.59
CA GLU A 136 -10.50 -4.54 -28.87
C GLU A 136 -9.83 -5.38 -27.78
N LEU A 137 -10.09 -5.08 -26.50
CA LEU A 137 -9.56 -5.89 -25.39
C LEU A 137 -10.11 -7.31 -25.39
N LEU A 138 -11.35 -7.53 -25.83
CA LEU A 138 -11.96 -8.86 -25.90
C LEU A 138 -11.30 -9.79 -26.94
N LYS A 139 -10.66 -9.22 -27.97
CA LYS A 139 -9.89 -9.98 -28.98
C LYS A 139 -8.56 -10.49 -28.43
N ARG A 140 -8.07 -9.92 -27.33
CA ARG A 140 -6.80 -10.28 -26.72
C ARG A 140 -6.97 -11.46 -25.77
N ASP A 141 -6.07 -12.43 -25.87
CA ASP A 141 -6.06 -13.63 -25.02
C ASP A 141 -5.28 -13.42 -23.72
N ASP A 142 -4.40 -12.42 -23.68
CA ASP A 142 -3.62 -12.07 -22.51
C ASP A 142 -4.40 -11.23 -21.49
N ILE A 143 -5.64 -10.83 -21.79
CA ILE A 143 -6.46 -9.97 -20.94
C ILE A 143 -7.38 -10.79 -20.03
N LEU A 144 -7.54 -10.32 -18.79
CA LEU A 144 -8.56 -10.82 -17.87
C LEU A 144 -9.95 -10.31 -18.26
N LYS A 145 -10.73 -11.18 -18.90
CA LYS A 145 -12.10 -10.87 -19.36
C LYS A 145 -13.13 -10.95 -18.24
N THR A 146 -12.83 -11.66 -17.17
CA THR A 146 -13.74 -11.90 -16.05
C THR A 146 -12.97 -11.88 -14.74
N ALA A 147 -13.53 -11.23 -13.72
CA ALA A 147 -13.09 -11.33 -12.34
C ALA A 147 -14.25 -11.80 -11.46
N SER A 148 -13.96 -12.54 -10.41
CA SER A 148 -15.00 -13.10 -9.53
C SER A 148 -14.57 -13.05 -8.08
N VAL A 149 -15.54 -12.95 -7.18
CA VAL A 149 -15.33 -12.86 -5.74
C VAL A 149 -16.44 -13.57 -4.99
N GLU A 150 -16.10 -14.16 -3.86
CA GLU A 150 -17.04 -14.73 -2.91
C GLU A 150 -17.09 -13.83 -1.68
N MET A 151 -18.30 -13.48 -1.23
CA MET A 151 -18.51 -12.72 0.00
C MET A 151 -19.49 -13.45 0.91
N THR A 152 -19.32 -13.27 2.21
CA THR A 152 -20.20 -13.85 3.23
C THR A 152 -20.89 -12.73 4.00
N CYS A 153 -22.21 -12.80 4.14
CA CYS A 153 -22.95 -11.87 4.98
C CYS A 153 -22.57 -12.05 6.45
N GLU A 154 -22.08 -11.00 7.10
CA GLU A 154 -21.64 -11.08 8.51
C GLU A 154 -22.77 -11.44 9.47
N LYS A 155 -24.03 -11.05 9.16
CA LYS A 155 -25.20 -11.28 10.01
C LYS A 155 -25.74 -12.71 9.96
N CYS A 156 -25.89 -13.28 8.77
CA CYS A 156 -26.57 -14.58 8.59
C CYS A 156 -25.68 -15.66 7.95
N ARG A 157 -24.42 -15.33 7.63
CA ARG A 157 -23.44 -16.22 6.99
C ARG A 157 -23.82 -16.75 5.61
N ALA A 158 -24.83 -16.17 4.95
CA ALA A 158 -25.14 -16.47 3.56
C ALA A 158 -23.96 -16.10 2.65
N ASN A 159 -23.59 -17.00 1.73
CA ASN A 159 -22.50 -16.82 0.78
C ASN A 159 -23.03 -16.35 -0.57
N TYR A 160 -22.35 -15.38 -1.16
CA TYR A 160 -22.69 -14.80 -2.44
C TYR A 160 -21.47 -14.80 -3.35
N ARG A 161 -21.67 -15.24 -4.59
CA ARG A 161 -20.63 -15.28 -5.61
C ARG A 161 -20.93 -14.25 -6.67
N PHE A 162 -20.09 -13.23 -6.76
CA PHE A 162 -20.23 -12.16 -7.74
C PHE A 162 -19.21 -12.31 -8.85
N GLN A 163 -19.63 -11.94 -10.05
CA GLN A 163 -18.81 -11.89 -11.25
C GLN A 163 -18.93 -10.51 -11.89
N GLN A 164 -17.78 -9.97 -12.30
CA GLN A 164 -17.66 -8.79 -13.15
C GLN A 164 -16.99 -9.22 -14.45
N ASP A 165 -17.62 -8.85 -15.56
CA ASP A 165 -17.13 -9.16 -16.91
C ASP A 165 -16.71 -7.88 -17.62
N LEU A 166 -15.73 -8.01 -18.50
CA LEU A 166 -15.26 -6.94 -19.37
C LEU A 166 -16.34 -6.56 -20.39
N ASP A 167 -17.08 -7.57 -20.85
CA ASP A 167 -18.26 -7.41 -21.70
C ASP A 167 -19.52 -7.25 -20.82
N PRO A 168 -20.17 -6.07 -20.81
CA PRO A 168 -21.41 -5.86 -20.07
C PRO A 168 -22.57 -6.76 -20.52
N ALA A 169 -22.51 -7.34 -21.73
CA ALA A 169 -23.51 -8.26 -22.26
C ALA A 169 -23.28 -9.72 -21.82
N ALA A 170 -22.09 -10.08 -21.34
CA ALA A 170 -21.76 -11.46 -20.99
C ALA A 170 -22.62 -12.00 -19.84
N SER A 171 -23.13 -13.23 -19.97
CA SER A 171 -23.87 -13.87 -18.90
C SER A 171 -22.93 -14.41 -17.82
N PRO A 172 -23.24 -14.26 -16.52
CA PRO A 172 -22.44 -14.85 -15.45
C PRO A 172 -22.31 -16.37 -15.61
N LYS A 173 -21.19 -16.91 -15.12
CA LYS A 173 -21.01 -18.37 -15.03
C LYS A 173 -22.05 -18.97 -14.09
N GLN A 174 -22.35 -20.26 -14.26
CA GLN A 174 -23.29 -20.98 -13.40
C GLN A 174 -22.90 -20.84 -11.92
N GLY A 175 -23.86 -20.43 -11.09
CA GLY A 175 -23.65 -20.19 -9.65
C GLY A 175 -23.05 -18.84 -9.29
N PHE A 176 -22.74 -17.99 -10.27
CA PHE A 176 -22.35 -16.59 -10.05
C PHE A 176 -23.50 -15.65 -10.40
N MET A 177 -23.52 -14.50 -9.74
CA MET A 177 -24.44 -13.40 -10.01
C MET A 177 -23.65 -12.21 -10.54
N ARG A 178 -24.30 -11.35 -11.33
CA ARG A 178 -23.71 -10.03 -11.65
C ARG A 178 -23.61 -9.19 -10.38
N LEU A 179 -22.56 -8.39 -10.30
CA LEU A 179 -22.41 -7.46 -9.19
C LEU A 179 -23.50 -6.35 -9.25
N PRO A 180 -24.39 -6.25 -8.25
CA PRO A 180 -25.55 -5.36 -8.28
C PRO A 180 -25.12 -3.89 -8.23
N PRO A 181 -25.76 -2.99 -9.02
CA PRO A 181 -25.32 -1.60 -9.14
C PRO A 181 -25.34 -0.85 -7.80
N GLY A 182 -24.50 0.17 -7.69
CA GLY A 182 -24.37 0.99 -6.48
C GLY A 182 -23.30 0.49 -5.50
N GLU A 183 -23.29 1.11 -4.32
CA GLU A 183 -22.31 0.86 -3.25
C GLU A 183 -22.78 -0.18 -2.24
N PHE A 184 -24.06 -0.56 -2.27
CA PHE A 184 -24.66 -1.43 -1.26
C PHE A 184 -25.41 -2.59 -1.89
N PHE A 185 -25.29 -3.75 -1.27
CA PHE A 185 -26.05 -4.96 -1.58
C PHE A 185 -26.92 -5.35 -0.39
N ASN A 186 -28.20 -5.60 -0.63
CA ASN A 186 -29.08 -6.14 0.41
C ASN A 186 -29.01 -7.67 0.39
N CYS A 187 -28.58 -8.25 1.49
CA CYS A 187 -28.52 -9.69 1.68
C CYS A 187 -29.89 -10.34 1.42
N GLY A 188 -29.99 -11.19 0.41
CA GLY A 188 -31.24 -11.87 0.05
C GLY A 188 -31.83 -12.75 1.16
N SER A 189 -31.00 -13.22 2.10
CA SER A 189 -31.45 -14.09 3.20
C SER A 189 -31.96 -13.34 4.43
N CYS A 190 -31.40 -12.19 4.79
CA CYS A 190 -31.73 -11.50 6.05
C CYS A 190 -31.96 -9.98 5.93
N GLY A 191 -31.89 -9.43 4.71
CA GLY A 191 -32.07 -8.00 4.45
C GLY A 191 -30.94 -7.10 4.91
N ASN A 192 -29.84 -7.65 5.46
CA ASN A 192 -28.70 -6.84 5.90
C ASN A 192 -28.08 -6.06 4.73
N LYS A 193 -27.84 -4.77 4.93
CA LYS A 193 -27.16 -3.91 3.96
C LYS A 193 -25.65 -4.13 4.07
N ILE A 194 -25.02 -4.55 2.98
CA ILE A 194 -23.59 -4.86 2.89
C ILE A 194 -22.94 -3.82 1.98
N ASP A 195 -21.89 -3.15 2.45
CA ASP A 195 -21.06 -2.28 1.60
C ASP A 195 -20.24 -3.14 0.63
N ILE A 196 -20.43 -2.88 -0.67
CA ILE A 196 -19.74 -3.56 -1.76
C ILE A 196 -18.92 -2.59 -2.61
N ALA A 197 -18.72 -1.35 -2.17
CA ALA A 197 -18.03 -0.32 -2.94
C ALA A 197 -16.56 -0.70 -3.21
N GLN A 198 -15.85 -1.17 -2.18
CA GLN A 198 -14.45 -1.62 -2.35
C GLN A 198 -14.36 -2.88 -3.20
N LEU A 199 -15.28 -3.83 -3.00
CA LEU A 199 -15.35 -5.07 -3.76
C LEU A 199 -15.61 -4.80 -5.25
N ARG A 200 -16.50 -3.86 -5.57
CA ARG A 200 -16.73 -3.37 -6.92
C ARG A 200 -15.47 -2.81 -7.54
N ARG A 201 -14.81 -1.87 -6.85
CA ARG A 201 -13.55 -1.26 -7.33
C ARG A 201 -12.50 -2.31 -7.61
N ASN A 202 -12.30 -3.27 -6.69
CA ASN A 202 -11.35 -4.36 -6.88
C ASN A 202 -11.64 -5.16 -8.16
N LEU A 203 -12.89 -5.54 -8.38
CA LEU A 203 -13.27 -6.28 -9.59
C LEU A 203 -13.07 -5.45 -10.86
N ASP A 204 -13.46 -4.17 -10.84
CA ASP A 204 -13.29 -3.25 -11.97
C ASP A 204 -11.81 -3.01 -12.31
N ASN A 205 -10.93 -2.98 -11.31
CA ASN A 205 -9.49 -2.83 -11.47
C ASN A 205 -8.80 -4.06 -12.08
N ILE A 206 -9.36 -5.25 -11.86
CA ILE A 206 -8.84 -6.52 -12.40
C ILE A 206 -9.30 -6.73 -13.84
N VAL A 207 -10.55 -6.41 -14.15
CA VAL A 207 -11.11 -6.68 -15.47
C VAL A 207 -10.48 -5.75 -16.51
N GLY A 208 -10.00 -6.35 -17.61
CA GLY A 208 -9.37 -5.63 -18.71
C GLY A 208 -7.88 -5.37 -18.56
N ILE A 209 -7.20 -5.99 -17.58
CA ILE A 209 -5.73 -5.93 -17.43
C ILE A 209 -5.05 -7.20 -17.97
N PRO A 210 -3.74 -7.17 -18.27
CA PRO A 210 -2.97 -8.36 -18.61
C PRO A 210 -2.93 -9.38 -17.47
N GLN A 211 -3.08 -10.67 -17.78
CA GLN A 211 -3.01 -11.78 -16.82
C GLN A 211 -1.66 -11.84 -16.07
N SER A 212 -0.57 -11.40 -16.72
CA SER A 212 0.77 -11.35 -16.12
C SER A 212 0.84 -10.45 -14.88
N TRP A 213 0.02 -9.39 -14.82
CA TRP A 213 -0.01 -8.46 -13.69
C TRP A 213 -0.55 -9.13 -12.40
N MET A 214 -1.49 -10.06 -12.55
CA MET A 214 -2.00 -10.84 -11.40
C MET A 214 -0.96 -11.82 -10.85
N GLN A 215 -0.10 -12.36 -11.73
CA GLN A 215 0.96 -13.28 -11.31
C GLN A 215 2.08 -12.54 -10.59
N GLN A 216 2.40 -11.31 -11.00
CA GLN A 216 3.40 -10.47 -10.34
C GLN A 216 2.96 -10.04 -8.94
N SER A 217 1.72 -9.57 -8.78
CA SER A 217 1.19 -9.19 -7.45
C SER A 217 1.16 -10.35 -6.45
N GLN A 218 0.93 -11.58 -6.93
CA GLN A 218 1.02 -12.81 -6.13
C GLN A 218 2.47 -13.30 -5.93
N GLY A 219 3.34 -13.11 -6.93
CA GLY A 219 4.73 -13.56 -6.93
C GLY A 219 5.66 -12.72 -6.07
N ASP A 220 5.47 -11.39 -6.04
CA ASP A 220 6.16 -10.49 -5.12
C ASP A 220 5.83 -10.88 -3.68
N SER A 221 4.60 -11.35 -3.42
CA SER A 221 4.18 -11.93 -2.15
C SER A 221 4.98 -13.16 -1.72
N GLN A 222 5.45 -14.01 -2.66
CA GLN A 222 6.13 -15.28 -2.36
C GLN A 222 7.67 -15.25 -2.46
N ARG A 223 8.28 -14.57 -3.45
CA ARG A 223 9.74 -14.63 -3.67
C ARG A 223 10.57 -13.92 -2.60
N GLN A 224 10.02 -12.89 -1.96
CA GLN A 224 10.71 -12.14 -0.90
C GLN A 224 10.61 -12.79 0.49
N ALA A 225 9.88 -13.91 0.64
CA ALA A 225 9.80 -14.69 1.89
C ALA A 225 10.92 -15.75 2.00
N SER A 226 11.69 -15.96 0.93
CA SER A 226 12.72 -17.01 0.84
C SER A 226 14.16 -16.49 0.83
N GLU A 227 14.40 -15.18 0.94
CA GLU A 227 15.75 -14.64 1.10
C GLU A 227 16.17 -14.67 2.59
N PRO A 228 17.24 -15.40 2.96
CA PRO A 228 17.74 -15.37 4.32
C PRO A 228 18.27 -13.98 4.64
N GLN A 229 17.77 -13.39 5.74
CA GLN A 229 18.38 -12.21 6.34
C GLN A 229 19.81 -12.56 6.75
N GLN A 230 20.80 -12.13 5.96
CA GLN A 230 22.20 -12.17 6.38
C GLN A 230 22.38 -11.13 7.48
N GLY A 231 22.34 -11.59 8.73
CA GLY A 231 22.68 -10.78 9.89
C GLY A 231 24.14 -10.32 9.81
N PRO A 232 24.50 -9.20 10.46
CA PRO A 232 25.86 -8.68 10.44
C PRO A 232 26.80 -9.67 11.15
N SER A 233 27.75 -10.24 10.39
CA SER A 233 28.90 -10.95 10.94
C SER A 233 29.69 -10.00 11.84
N GLN A 234 29.64 -10.25 13.15
CA GLN A 234 30.56 -9.65 14.11
C GLN A 234 31.85 -10.45 14.08
N GLU A 235 32.89 -9.90 13.45
CA GLU A 235 34.27 -10.35 13.71
C GLU A 235 34.73 -9.78 15.06
N PRO A 236 35.32 -10.61 15.95
CA PRO A 236 35.88 -10.12 17.19
C PRO A 236 37.23 -9.40 16.95
N PRO A 237 37.57 -8.39 17.75
CA PRO A 237 38.86 -7.72 17.64
C PRO A 237 39.98 -8.65 18.13
N ASN A 238 40.94 -8.94 17.25
CA ASN A 238 42.20 -9.57 17.63
C ASN A 238 42.98 -8.65 18.58
N LYS A 239 43.41 -9.21 19.70
CA LYS A 239 44.47 -8.71 20.57
C LYS A 239 45.80 -9.33 20.18
#